data_AF-A0A6V7HG00-F1
#
_entry.id   AF-A0A6V7HG00-F1
#
_cell.length_a   1.000
_cell.length_b   1.000
_cell.length_c   1.000
_cell.angle_alpha   90.00
_cell.angle_beta   90.00
_cell.angle_gamma   90.00
#
_symmetry.space_group_name_H-M   'P 1'
#
loop_
_entity.id
_entity.type
_entity.pdbx_description
1 polymer ?
#
loop_
_entity_poly.entity_id
_entity_poly.type
_entity_poly.pdbx_seq_one_letter_code
_entity_poly.pdbx_strand_id
1 'polypeptide(L)'
;KTKELVKKKTDNSVALPSTISCRVYHRRSILKKYSKYRYGISLEHEILLHPRYFGPQLLDTVKQKLYTEVEGTCTGKYGFVVAVTTIDNIGAGIIQPGQGFVVYPVKYKAIVFRPFKGEVLDAIVTQVNK
;
A
#
# COMPACT_ATOMS: atom_id res chain seq x y z
N LYS A 1 35.45 -1.09 -27.25
CA LYS A 1 34.22 -0.33 -27.63
C LYS A 1 33.48 0.03 -26.36
N THR A 2 33.76 1.21 -25.82
CA THR A 2 33.20 1.83 -24.61
C THR A 2 32.37 3.02 -25.05
N LYS A 3 31.07 3.07 -24.69
CA LYS A 3 30.18 4.24 -24.46
C LYS A 3 28.91 3.70 -23.79
N GLU A 4 28.77 3.74 -22.47
CA GLU A 4 28.13 4.81 -21.70
C GLU A 4 26.82 5.39 -22.28
N LEU A 5 25.76 5.27 -21.46
CA LEU A 5 24.62 6.18 -21.30
C LEU A 5 23.73 6.48 -22.50
N VAL A 6 22.56 5.83 -22.52
CA VAL A 6 21.32 6.50 -22.94
C VAL A 6 20.36 6.55 -21.74
N LYS A 7 20.48 7.66 -21.01
CA LYS A 7 19.33 8.31 -20.34
C LYS A 7 18.22 8.49 -21.38
N LYS A 8 17.01 8.00 -21.10
CA LYS A 8 15.79 8.65 -21.62
C LYS A 8 15.19 9.49 -20.49
N LYS A 9 15.16 10.80 -20.68
CA LYS A 9 14.52 11.79 -19.82
C LYS A 9 13.76 12.77 -20.72
N THR A 10 12.43 12.71 -20.71
CA THR A 10 11.37 13.66 -21.19
C THR A 10 10.12 12.79 -21.42
N ASP A 11 8.93 12.97 -20.87
CA ASP A 11 8.26 14.08 -20.17
C ASP A 11 7.27 13.50 -19.14
N ASN A 12 6.88 14.32 -18.17
CA ASN A 12 5.64 14.24 -17.37
C ASN A 12 4.92 12.89 -17.32
N SER A 13 5.31 12.06 -16.35
CA SER A 13 4.36 11.32 -15.51
C SER A 13 5.19 10.40 -14.62
N VAL A 14 4.98 10.52 -13.31
CA VAL A 14 5.14 9.36 -12.44
C VAL A 14 4.00 8.41 -12.81
N ALA A 15 4.08 7.81 -13.99
CA ALA A 15 3.31 6.62 -14.30
C ALA A 15 4.12 5.48 -13.68
N LEU A 16 3.88 5.23 -12.39
CA LEU A 16 3.86 3.84 -11.96
C LEU A 16 2.96 3.16 -12.99
N PRO A 17 3.45 2.19 -13.79
CA PRO A 17 2.60 1.54 -14.76
C PRO A 17 1.37 1.11 -14.00
N SER A 18 0.20 1.54 -14.49
CA SER A 18 -1.15 1.27 -13.99
C SER A 18 -1.51 -0.22 -13.99
N THR A 19 -0.49 -1.07 -13.92
CA THR A 19 -0.52 -2.52 -13.95
C THR A 19 0.77 -3.07 -13.34
N ILE A 20 1.25 -2.51 -12.22
CA ILE A 20 1.73 -3.43 -11.17
C ILE A 20 0.47 -4.10 -10.62
N SER A 21 -0.13 -4.97 -11.45
CA SER A 21 -0.86 -6.10 -10.92
C SER A 21 0.21 -6.87 -10.17
N CYS A 22 0.36 -6.58 -8.88
CA CYS A 22 0.92 -7.51 -7.93
C CYS A 22 -0.02 -8.72 -7.96
N ARG A 23 0.08 -9.54 -9.02
CA ARG A 23 -0.14 -10.98 -8.87
C ARG A 23 0.81 -11.34 -7.75
N VAL A 24 0.22 -11.54 -6.59
CA VAL A 24 0.85 -11.93 -5.32
C VAL A 24 1.90 -12.97 -5.65
N TYR A 25 3.13 -12.50 -5.85
CA TYR A 25 4.25 -13.37 -6.18
C TYR A 25 4.39 -14.30 -4.99
N HIS A 26 4.47 -15.58 -5.29
CA HIS A 26 4.50 -16.69 -4.36
C HIS A 26 5.28 -16.33 -3.07
N ARG A 27 4.53 -16.36 -1.96
CA ARG A 27 4.64 -15.65 -0.67
C ARG A 27 5.95 -15.68 0.13
N ARG A 28 7.10 -16.14 -0.38
CA ARG A 28 8.27 -16.43 0.48
C ARG A 28 9.62 -15.81 0.09
N SER A 29 9.86 -15.44 -1.17
CA SER A 29 11.24 -15.14 -1.61
C SER A 29 11.56 -13.64 -1.82
N ILE A 30 10.56 -12.80 -2.14
CA ILE A 30 10.80 -11.38 -2.44
C ILE A 30 11.20 -10.61 -1.18
N LEU A 31 10.56 -10.87 -0.03
CA LEU A 31 10.85 -10.20 1.23
C LEU A 31 12.30 -10.40 1.70
N LYS A 32 12.95 -11.52 1.34
CA LYS A 32 14.36 -11.77 1.71
C LYS A 32 15.33 -10.90 0.91
N LYS A 33 15.03 -10.60 -0.37
CA LYS A 33 15.93 -9.86 -1.26
C LYS A 33 15.84 -8.34 -1.06
N TYR A 34 14.68 -7.83 -0.64
CA TYR A 34 14.41 -6.40 -0.43
C TYR A 34 14.41 -5.99 1.05
N SER A 35 15.11 -6.73 1.93
CA SER A 35 15.21 -6.40 3.37
C SER A 35 15.70 -4.97 3.64
N LYS A 36 16.46 -4.37 2.70
CA LYS A 36 16.93 -2.98 2.76
C LYS A 36 15.81 -1.94 2.58
N TYR A 37 14.71 -2.30 1.92
CA TYR A 37 13.56 -1.43 1.63
C TYR A 37 12.41 -1.59 2.62
N ARG A 38 12.60 -2.41 3.66
CA ARG A 38 11.58 -2.69 4.65
C ARG A 38 11.59 -1.61 5.73
N TYR A 39 10.97 -0.48 5.44
CA TYR A 39 10.69 0.54 6.46
C TYR A 39 9.29 0.27 7.03
N GLY A 40 9.24 -0.10 8.31
CA GLY A 40 7.98 -0.19 9.04
C GLY A 40 7.55 1.20 9.46
N ILE A 41 6.42 1.66 8.95
CA ILE A 41 5.87 2.97 9.31
C ILE A 41 4.51 2.80 9.97
N SER A 42 4.24 3.65 10.96
CA SER A 42 2.92 3.76 11.58
C SER A 42 2.08 4.73 10.76
N LEU A 43 0.92 4.27 10.32
CA LEU A 43 -0.05 5.02 9.55
C LEU A 43 -1.41 4.98 10.26
N GLU A 44 -2.23 5.98 9.96
CA GLU A 44 -3.60 6.08 10.44
C GLU A 44 -4.53 6.01 9.22
N HIS A 45 -5.58 5.21 9.31
CA HIS A 45 -6.62 5.09 8.28
C HIS A 45 -7.99 5.11 8.92
N GLU A 46 -8.93 5.78 8.26
CA GLU A 46 -10.31 5.92 8.71
C GLU A 46 -11.20 4.98 7.90
N ILE A 47 -11.84 4.04 8.59
CA ILE A 47 -12.70 3.04 7.95
C ILE A 47 -14.15 3.44 8.11
N LEU A 48 -14.85 3.57 6.99
CA LEU A 48 -16.28 3.80 6.95
C LEU A 48 -17.04 2.48 6.95
N LEU A 49 -17.92 2.32 7.95
CA LEU A 49 -18.71 1.11 8.14
C LEU A 49 -20.20 1.43 8.16
N HIS A 50 -20.98 0.60 7.46
CA HIS A 50 -22.45 0.68 7.48
C HIS A 50 -23.00 0.01 8.75
N PRO A 51 -24.09 0.52 9.36
CA PRO A 51 -24.65 -0.03 10.59
C PRO A 51 -25.02 -1.51 10.58
N ARG A 52 -25.27 -2.07 9.38
CA ARG A 52 -25.54 -3.50 9.17
C ARG A 52 -24.41 -4.41 9.65
N TYR A 53 -23.17 -3.92 9.66
CA TYR A 53 -22.00 -4.69 10.09
C TYR A 53 -21.70 -4.52 11.59
N PHE A 54 -22.56 -3.82 12.34
CA PHE A 54 -22.51 -3.83 13.80
C PHE A 54 -22.98 -5.15 14.34
N GLY A 55 -22.09 -5.81 15.07
CA GLY A 55 -22.34 -7.10 15.66
C GLY A 55 -21.08 -7.63 16.35
N PRO A 56 -21.13 -8.86 16.85
CA PRO A 56 -19.98 -9.49 17.52
C PRO A 56 -18.74 -9.61 16.63
N GLN A 57 -18.91 -9.58 15.30
CA GLN A 57 -17.82 -9.67 14.30
C GLN A 57 -17.36 -8.30 13.76
N LEU A 58 -17.71 -7.21 14.46
CA LEU A 58 -17.34 -5.85 14.04
C LEU A 58 -15.82 -5.70 13.86
N LEU A 59 -15.04 -6.16 14.84
CA LEU A 59 -13.58 -6.02 14.81
C LEU A 59 -12.95 -6.76 13.61
N ASP A 60 -13.44 -7.94 13.28
CA ASP A 60 -12.93 -8.71 12.16
C ASP A 60 -13.30 -8.07 10.83
N THR A 61 -14.52 -7.53 10.73
CA THR A 61 -14.96 -6.77 9.56
C THR A 61 -14.10 -5.53 9.33
N VAL A 62 -13.79 -4.79 10.40
CA VAL A 62 -12.90 -3.61 10.35
C VAL A 62 -11.49 -4.01 9.91
N LYS A 63 -10.93 -5.10 10.44
CA LYS A 63 -9.61 -5.60 10.01
C LYS A 63 -9.60 -6.00 8.54
N GLN A 64 -10.60 -6.75 8.08
CA GLN A 64 -10.69 -7.20 6.70
C GLN A 64 -10.83 -6.01 5.73
N LYS A 65 -11.64 -5.03 6.11
CA LYS A 65 -11.77 -3.75 5.42
C LYS A 65 -10.42 -3.03 5.32
N LEU A 66 -9.69 -2.95 6.43
CA LEU A 66 -8.37 -2.33 6.47
C LEU A 66 -7.41 -2.99 5.48
N TYR A 67 -7.29 -4.32 5.49
CA TYR A 67 -6.39 -5.03 4.57
C TYR A 67 -6.76 -4.77 3.11
N THR A 68 -8.05 -4.81 2.78
CA THR A 68 -8.50 -4.64 1.39
C THR A 68 -8.29 -3.21 0.88
N GLU A 69 -8.50 -2.22 1.73
CA GLU A 69 -8.40 -0.81 1.34
C GLU A 69 -6.97 -0.28 1.39
N VAL A 70 -6.10 -0.84 2.24
CA VAL A 70 -4.73 -0.36 2.44
C VAL A 70 -3.71 -1.15 1.61
N GLU A 71 -3.85 -2.48 1.50
CA GLU A 71 -2.88 -3.30 0.78
C GLU A 71 -2.93 -3.03 -0.72
N GLY A 72 -1.77 -2.73 -1.32
CA GLY A 72 -1.66 -2.39 -2.73
C GLY A 72 -1.98 -0.93 -3.06
N THR A 73 -2.19 -0.07 -2.06
CA THR A 73 -2.40 1.36 -2.31
C THR A 73 -1.10 2.11 -2.54
N CYS A 74 -1.17 3.12 -3.41
CA CYS A 74 -0.06 4.02 -3.72
C CYS A 74 -0.31 5.36 -3.02
N THR A 75 0.47 5.72 -2.01
CA THR A 75 0.40 7.05 -1.40
C THR A 75 1.60 7.89 -1.81
N GLY A 76 1.38 9.08 -2.37
CA GLY A 76 2.48 9.94 -2.84
C GLY A 76 3.50 10.32 -1.76
N LYS A 77 3.06 10.45 -0.50
CA LYS A 77 3.92 10.80 0.65
C LYS A 77 4.78 9.63 1.14
N TYR A 78 4.20 8.45 1.23
CA TYR A 78 4.80 7.29 1.90
C TYR A 78 5.33 6.21 0.94
N GLY A 79 4.83 6.17 -0.31
CA GLY A 79 5.16 5.17 -1.31
C GLY A 79 4.05 4.14 -1.50
N PHE A 80 4.42 2.95 -1.97
CA PHE A 80 3.51 1.84 -2.22
C PHE A 80 3.37 0.96 -0.97
N VAL A 81 2.14 0.71 -0.52
CA VAL A 81 1.87 -0.12 0.65
C VAL A 81 1.83 -1.58 0.23
N VAL A 82 2.80 -2.37 0.71
CA VAL A 82 2.95 -3.78 0.32
C VAL A 82 2.05 -4.68 1.17
N ALA A 83 2.15 -4.53 2.48
CA ALA A 83 1.42 -5.36 3.43
C ALA A 83 1.34 -4.67 4.80
N VAL A 84 0.24 -4.89 5.50
CA VAL A 84 0.06 -4.47 6.89
C VAL A 84 0.72 -5.52 7.80
N THR A 85 1.57 -5.08 8.74
CA THR A 85 2.31 -5.96 9.64
C THR A 85 1.55 -6.21 10.94
N THR A 86 1.15 -5.13 11.62
CA THR A 86 0.42 -5.20 12.88
C THR A 86 -0.59 -4.07 12.96
N ILE A 87 -1.70 -4.29 13.64
CA ILE A 87 -2.68 -3.26 13.97
C ILE A 87 -2.40 -2.89 15.42
N ASP A 88 -1.98 -1.65 15.68
CA ASP A 88 -1.60 -1.22 17.02
C ASP A 88 -2.85 -0.90 17.84
N ASN A 89 -3.76 -0.07 17.31
CA ASN A 89 -4.96 0.36 18.02
C ASN A 89 -6.15 0.58 17.07
N ILE A 90 -7.34 0.15 17.50
CA ILE A 90 -8.61 0.46 16.85
C ILE A 90 -9.32 1.47 17.75
N GLY A 91 -9.54 2.68 17.24
CA GLY A 91 -10.21 3.74 17.98
C GLY A 91 -11.72 3.53 18.08
N ALA A 92 -12.36 4.31 18.96
CA ALA A 92 -13.81 4.31 19.09
C ALA A 92 -14.46 4.83 17.80
N GLY A 93 -15.53 4.16 17.36
CA GLY A 93 -16.28 4.55 16.17
C GLY A 93 -17.05 5.84 16.40
N ILE A 94 -16.88 6.82 15.52
CA ILE A 94 -17.57 8.11 15.56
C ILE A 94 -18.69 8.09 14.52
N ILE A 95 -19.93 8.29 14.96
CA ILE A 95 -21.09 8.33 14.07
C ILE A 95 -21.09 9.67 13.32
N GLN A 96 -21.13 9.62 11.98
CA GLN A 96 -21.30 10.81 11.17
C GLN A 96 -22.76 11.28 11.18
N PRO A 97 -23.02 12.55 11.53
CA PRO A 97 -24.37 13.08 11.52
C PRO A 97 -24.94 13.12 10.09
N GLY A 98 -26.20 12.72 9.94
CA GLY A 98 -26.95 12.82 8.68
C GLY A 98 -27.00 11.55 7.83
N GLN A 99 -25.97 10.70 7.85
CA GLN A 99 -25.95 9.47 7.03
C GLN A 99 -25.94 8.17 7.84
N GLY A 100 -25.73 8.24 9.15
CA GLY A 100 -25.73 7.06 10.03
C GLY A 100 -24.54 6.12 9.83
N PHE A 101 -23.56 6.48 9.00
CA PHE A 101 -22.28 5.77 8.90
C PHE A 101 -21.42 6.03 10.13
N VAL A 102 -20.54 5.08 10.42
CA VAL A 102 -19.57 5.20 11.51
C VAL A 102 -18.16 5.13 10.96
N VAL A 103 -17.34 6.08 11.41
CA VAL A 103 -15.92 6.19 11.10
C VAL A 103 -15.13 5.54 12.23
N TYR A 104 -14.32 4.54 11.89
CA TYR A 104 -13.37 3.93 12.82
C TYR A 104 -11.95 4.39 12.49
N PRO A 105 -11.32 5.23 13.33
CA PRO A 105 -9.91 5.57 13.17
C PRO A 105 -9.04 4.38 13.62
N VAL A 106 -8.21 3.86 12.73
CA VAL A 106 -7.34 2.71 13.01
C VAL A 106 -5.88 3.09 12.82
N LYS A 107 -5.05 2.78 13.83
CA LYS A 107 -3.60 2.94 13.79
C LYS A 107 -2.96 1.59 13.52
N TYR A 108 -2.16 1.50 12.46
CA TYR A 108 -1.52 0.27 12.04
C TYR A 108 -0.08 0.52 11.57
N LYS A 109 0.71 -0.55 11.55
CA LYS A 109 2.03 -0.57 10.97
C LYS A 109 2.00 -1.29 9.65
N ALA A 110 2.59 -0.69 8.64
CA ALA A 110 2.71 -1.27 7.32
C ALA A 110 4.15 -1.25 6.81
N ILE A 111 4.44 -2.21 5.95
CA ILE A 111 5.66 -2.21 5.15
C ILE A 111 5.34 -1.44 3.87
N VAL A 112 6.10 -0.37 3.66
CA VAL A 112 5.99 0.44 2.45
C VAL A 112 7.23 0.32 1.58
N PHE A 113 7.03 0.40 0.29
CA PHE A 113 8.06 0.45 -0.73
C PHE A 113 8.13 1.85 -1.32
N ARG A 114 9.23 2.56 -1.05
CA ARG A 114 9.50 3.90 -1.58
C ARG A 114 10.90 3.93 -2.21
N PRO A 115 11.01 3.80 -3.54
CA PRO A 115 12.30 3.87 -4.21
C PRO A 115 12.84 5.30 -4.16
N PHE A 116 14.17 5.44 -4.04
CA PHE A 116 14.82 6.74 -4.02
C PHE A 116 15.26 7.18 -5.42
N LYS A 117 15.37 8.50 -5.65
CA LYS A 117 15.90 9.04 -6.92
C LYS A 117 17.38 8.64 -7.06
N GLY A 118 17.74 8.03 -8.18
CA GLY A 118 19.11 7.56 -8.44
C GLY A 118 19.38 6.13 -7.99
N GLU A 119 18.38 5.43 -7.49
CA GLU A 119 18.48 4.02 -7.14
C GLU A 119 18.33 3.09 -8.35
N VAL A 120 19.12 2.01 -8.37
CA VAL A 120 19.06 0.97 -9.40
C VAL A 120 18.20 -0.19 -8.87
N LEU A 121 17.13 -0.52 -9.60
CA LEU A 121 16.24 -1.63 -9.29
C LEU A 121 16.21 -2.60 -10.46
N ASP A 122 16.45 -3.88 -10.17
CA ASP A 122 16.24 -4.95 -11.14
C ASP A 122 14.74 -5.24 -11.29
N ALA A 123 14.25 -5.23 -12.53
CA ALA A 123 12.87 -5.55 -12.85
C ALA A 123 12.79 -6.47 -14.08
N ILE A 124 11.76 -7.31 -14.13
CA ILE A 124 11.44 -8.15 -15.28
C ILE A 124 10.45 -7.39 -16.16
N VAL A 125 10.78 -7.22 -17.44
CA VAL A 125 9.88 -6.59 -18.41
C VAL A 125 8.82 -7.60 -18.83
N THR A 126 7.56 -7.33 -18.52
CA THR A 126 6.43 -8.21 -18.86
C THR A 126 5.67 -7.76 -20.10
N GLN A 127 5.69 -6.46 -20.41
CA GLN A 127 5.00 -5.90 -21.56
C GLN A 127 5.79 -4.72 -22.11
N VAL A 128 5.93 -4.67 -23.43
CA VAL A 128 6.47 -3.52 -24.17
C VAL A 128 5.34 -2.96 -25.02
N ASN A 129 5.06 -1.67 -24.88
CA ASN A 129 4.11 -0.98 -25.74
C ASN A 129 4.89 -0.16 -26.79
N LYS A 130 4.39 -0.14 -28.03
CA LYS A 130 5.06 0.52 -29.17
C LYS A 130 4.84 2.03 -29.18
#